data_AF-A0A3T0SGX5-F1
#
_entry.id   AF-A0A3T0SGX5-F1
#
_cell.length_a   1.000
_cell.length_b   1.000
_cell.length_c   1.000
_cell.angle_alpha   90.00
_cell.angle_beta   90.00
_cell.angle_gamma   90.00
#
_symmetry.space_group_name_H-M   'P 1'
#
loop_
_entity.id
_entity.type
_entity.pdbx_description
1 polymer ?
#
loop_
_entity_poly.entity_id
_entity_poly.type
_entity_poly.pdbx_seq_one_letter_code
_entity_poly.pdbx_strand_id
1 'polypeptide(L)'
;MQTKRTILAAAISLLIANHAYAASESVQDQTGTDNVADVVQQGDSSSVNQRQNGTANVVFTEQRGVGLTTESDQVGSGNISVTDQSGSNGSVAISQDGQYNLATILQSSVGVGQSAAISQAGISNLAYIEQQDGAGNAATISQNGQRNATEVFQVGRLSKRYTGVQNGDGNTAYIEQSGSASADTEQTGTANVIRLTQDGFPYGAYASISQNGTGNKATLDQRSGGRYSSGDVALVQIGTDNVADVVESGGFSSFSFTQDGIGNVLTAEQGGRSTSVVGRSTGNSNRVDIEQDFDGSSLVIDQNGTANEIDVVQMGYYSSGTIEQVGTENYASLVQTGAWDNVQQYDAAIMQNGTGNSAFVTQGP
;
A
#
# COMPACT_ATOMS: atom_id res chain seq x y z
N MET A 1 -13.60 25.06 -16.91
CA MET A 1 -12.41 25.57 -16.22
C MET A 1 -12.87 26.53 -15.14
N GLN A 2 -13.03 26.07 -13.90
CA GLN A 2 -13.40 26.93 -12.79
C GLN A 2 -12.78 26.37 -11.50
N THR A 3 -11.65 26.99 -11.16
CA THR A 3 -11.10 27.23 -9.82
C THR A 3 -10.96 26.03 -8.88
N LYS A 4 -9.83 25.33 -9.03
CA LYS A 4 -9.07 24.79 -7.90
C LYS A 4 -8.84 25.93 -6.90
N ARG A 5 -9.66 26.02 -5.86
CA ARG A 5 -9.36 26.86 -4.70
C ARG A 5 -8.28 26.13 -3.92
N THR A 6 -7.06 26.66 -4.00
CA THR A 6 -5.89 26.22 -3.25
C THR A 6 -6.21 26.23 -1.76
N ILE A 7 -6.18 25.07 -1.13
CA ILE A 7 -6.41 24.82 0.31
C ILE A 7 -5.49 25.68 1.19
N LEU A 8 -4.36 26.16 0.66
CA LEU A 8 -3.46 27.12 1.31
C LEU A 8 -4.14 28.46 1.69
N ALA A 9 -5.24 28.86 1.03
CA ALA A 9 -5.95 30.11 1.32
C ALA A 9 -7.05 29.96 2.39
N ALA A 10 -7.44 28.74 2.77
CA ALA A 10 -8.45 28.51 3.81
C ALA A 10 -7.84 28.50 5.23
N ALA A 11 -6.53 28.28 5.36
CA ALA A 11 -5.84 28.25 6.66
C ALA A 11 -5.63 29.63 7.32
N ILE A 12 -5.95 30.74 6.63
CA ILE A 12 -5.76 32.13 7.12
C ILE A 12 -7.10 32.87 7.11
N SER A 13 -8.15 32.30 7.69
CA SER A 13 -9.39 33.03 7.96
C SER A 13 -9.82 32.82 9.40
N LEU A 14 -9.34 33.74 10.24
CA LEU A 14 -9.69 33.92 11.65
C LEU A 14 -11.21 34.06 11.80
N LEU A 15 -11.85 33.14 12.52
CA LEU A 15 -13.20 33.34 13.04
C LEU A 15 -13.27 32.94 14.51
N ILE A 16 -13.40 33.95 15.38
CA ILE A 16 -13.72 33.79 16.79
C ILE A 16 -15.24 33.59 16.89
N ALA A 17 -15.69 32.48 17.49
CA ALA A 17 -17.01 32.41 18.11
C ALA A 17 -17.04 31.35 19.23
N ASN A 18 -17.30 31.81 20.46
CA ASN A 18 -17.75 30.98 21.58
C ASN A 18 -19.13 30.35 21.28
N HIS A 19 -19.42 29.18 21.85
CA HIS A 19 -20.49 28.89 22.83
C HIS A 19 -20.58 27.36 23.11
N ALA A 20 -20.75 26.99 24.39
CA ALA A 20 -20.69 25.64 24.93
C ALA A 20 -22.03 24.85 24.90
N TYR A 21 -21.95 23.51 24.90
CA TYR A 21 -22.65 22.50 25.74
C TYR A 21 -22.97 21.17 25.00
N ALA A 22 -22.06 20.21 25.03
CA ALA A 22 -22.02 19.04 25.94
C ALA A 22 -20.53 18.69 26.19
N ALA A 23 -20.18 17.96 27.25
CA ALA A 23 -18.81 17.82 27.78
C ALA A 23 -17.80 17.31 26.74
N SER A 24 -17.18 18.24 26.04
CA SER A 24 -16.14 18.02 25.06
C SER A 24 -14.87 18.64 25.62
N GLU A 25 -13.83 17.82 25.81
CA GLU A 25 -12.59 18.21 26.48
C GLU A 25 -11.53 18.57 25.45
N SER A 26 -10.98 19.79 25.52
CA SER A 26 -9.85 20.21 24.71
C SER A 26 -8.69 20.61 25.63
N VAL A 27 -7.52 20.00 25.42
CA VAL A 27 -6.26 20.32 26.10
C VAL A 27 -5.26 20.78 25.05
N GLN A 28 -4.70 21.97 25.25
CA GLN A 28 -3.63 22.53 24.43
C GLN A 28 -2.43 22.83 25.33
N ASP A 29 -1.29 22.19 25.06
CA ASP A 29 -0.02 22.40 25.78
C ASP A 29 1.05 22.84 24.78
N GLN A 30 1.50 24.09 24.88
CA GLN A 30 2.49 24.69 23.97
C GLN A 30 3.71 25.15 24.75
N THR A 31 4.88 24.62 24.38
CA THR A 31 6.18 25.02 24.91
C THR A 31 7.11 25.43 23.76
N GLY A 32 7.80 26.57 23.88
CA GLY A 32 8.68 27.12 22.84
C GLY A 32 8.17 28.43 22.22
N THR A 33 8.47 28.70 20.94
CA THR A 33 8.19 30.00 20.28
C THR A 33 7.43 29.84 18.95
N ASP A 34 6.51 30.74 18.66
CA ASP A 34 5.76 30.79 17.38
C ASP A 34 4.92 29.55 17.04
N ASN A 35 4.59 28.70 18.01
CA ASN A 35 3.69 27.57 17.78
C ASN A 35 2.23 28.04 17.65
N VAL A 36 1.48 27.44 16.72
CA VAL A 36 0.06 27.71 16.47
C VAL A 36 -0.73 26.43 16.67
N ALA A 37 -1.76 26.48 17.51
CA ALA A 37 -2.70 25.39 17.72
C ALA A 37 -4.12 25.94 17.59
N ASP A 38 -4.96 25.29 16.79
CA ASP A 38 -6.37 25.61 16.63
C ASP A 38 -7.23 24.35 16.76
N VAL A 39 -8.37 24.50 17.44
CA VAL A 39 -9.34 23.43 17.68
C VAL A 39 -10.74 23.96 17.46
N VAL A 40 -11.47 23.32 16.55
CA VAL A 40 -12.91 23.50 16.38
C VAL A 40 -13.59 22.19 16.73
N GLN A 41 -14.42 22.19 17.78
CA GLN A 41 -15.11 20.99 18.23
C GLN A 41 -16.62 21.23 18.27
N GLN A 42 -17.36 20.42 17.51
CA GLN A 42 -18.82 20.48 17.40
C GLN A 42 -19.41 19.09 17.68
N GLY A 43 -20.01 18.92 18.86
CA GLY A 43 -20.71 17.70 19.25
C GLY A 43 -20.37 17.25 20.68
N ASP A 44 -20.79 16.03 21.02
CA ASP A 44 -20.89 15.58 22.41
C ASP A 44 -19.77 14.56 22.75
N SER A 45 -19.24 14.60 23.98
CA SER A 45 -18.29 13.60 24.51
C SER A 45 -17.03 13.41 23.67
N SER A 46 -16.59 14.42 22.94
CA SER A 46 -15.38 14.34 22.12
C SER A 46 -14.16 14.90 22.88
N SER A 47 -12.96 14.42 22.59
CA SER A 47 -11.71 14.84 23.23
C SER A 47 -10.64 15.22 22.21
N VAL A 48 -9.97 16.33 22.44
CA VAL A 48 -8.82 16.80 21.65
C VAL A 48 -7.66 17.09 22.59
N ASN A 49 -6.50 16.46 22.37
CA ASN A 49 -5.26 16.75 23.08
C ASN A 49 -4.18 17.15 22.07
N GLN A 50 -3.72 18.40 22.16
CA GLN A 50 -2.67 18.95 21.31
C GLN A 50 -1.47 19.35 22.17
N ARG A 51 -0.32 18.75 21.89
CA ARG A 51 0.98 19.10 22.50
C ARG A 51 1.94 19.58 21.43
N GLN A 52 2.54 20.75 21.64
CA GLN A 52 3.56 21.30 20.76
C GLN A 52 4.78 21.71 21.59
N ASN A 53 5.94 21.14 21.29
CA ASN A 53 7.21 21.50 21.89
C ASN A 53 8.23 21.88 20.81
N GLY A 54 8.64 23.16 20.80
CA GLY A 54 9.66 23.67 19.89
C GLY A 54 9.22 24.95 19.19
N THR A 55 9.53 25.10 17.90
CA THR A 55 9.40 26.39 17.21
C THR A 55 8.57 26.33 15.94
N ALA A 56 7.63 27.26 15.74
CA ALA A 56 6.84 27.38 14.51
C ALA A 56 6.06 26.11 14.11
N ASN A 57 5.69 25.26 15.08
CA ASN A 57 4.85 24.10 14.84
C ASN A 57 3.39 24.54 14.67
N VAL A 58 2.62 23.87 13.81
CA VAL A 58 1.21 24.16 13.52
C VAL A 58 0.36 22.90 13.69
N VAL A 59 -0.67 22.95 14.55
CA VAL A 59 -1.71 21.94 14.63
C VAL A 59 -3.07 22.58 14.36
N PHE A 60 -3.83 22.01 13.42
CA PHE A 60 -5.23 22.31 13.21
C PHE A 60 -6.06 21.05 13.45
N THR A 61 -7.11 21.14 14.25
CA THR A 61 -8.04 20.02 14.46
C THR A 61 -9.48 20.51 14.38
N GLU A 62 -10.25 19.91 13.48
CA GLU A 62 -11.69 20.06 13.41
C GLU A 62 -12.38 18.72 13.72
N GLN A 63 -13.29 18.71 14.69
CA GLN A 63 -14.11 17.56 15.05
C GLN A 63 -15.60 17.89 14.98
N ARG A 64 -16.37 17.07 14.26
CA ARG A 64 -17.84 17.19 14.13
C ARG A 64 -18.52 15.85 14.41
N GLY A 65 -18.95 15.60 15.64
CA GLY A 65 -19.50 14.27 15.97
C GLY A 65 -19.60 13.95 17.46
N VAL A 66 -19.83 12.67 17.75
CA VAL A 66 -19.98 12.17 19.13
C VAL A 66 -18.89 11.16 19.47
N GLY A 67 -18.21 11.33 20.60
CA GLY A 67 -17.20 10.36 21.06
C GLY A 67 -15.92 10.33 20.20
N LEU A 68 -15.57 11.43 19.54
CA LEU A 68 -14.36 11.52 18.72
C LEU A 68 -13.13 11.81 19.60
N THR A 69 -12.02 11.14 19.35
CA THR A 69 -10.74 11.40 20.04
C THR A 69 -9.68 11.81 19.03
N THR A 70 -8.99 12.91 19.29
CA THR A 70 -7.81 13.32 18.52
C THR A 70 -6.65 13.62 19.47
N GLU A 71 -5.51 12.98 19.22
CA GLU A 71 -4.23 13.29 19.85
C GLU A 71 -3.26 13.80 18.79
N SER A 72 -2.58 14.91 19.06
CA SER A 72 -1.54 15.46 18.21
C SER A 72 -0.35 15.92 19.05
N ASP A 73 0.80 15.27 18.88
CA ASP A 73 2.05 15.61 19.55
C ASP A 73 3.11 16.00 18.52
N GLN A 74 3.61 17.24 18.59
CA GLN A 74 4.65 17.75 17.71
C GLN A 74 5.87 18.21 18.52
N VAL A 75 7.02 17.60 18.24
CA VAL A 75 8.32 17.97 18.79
C VAL A 75 9.23 18.44 17.67
N GLY A 76 9.92 19.57 17.88
CA GLY A 76 10.89 20.11 16.91
C GLY A 76 10.40 21.40 16.25
N SER A 77 10.60 21.56 14.94
CA SER A 77 10.38 22.86 14.28
C SER A 77 9.64 22.80 12.94
N GLY A 78 8.64 23.65 12.75
CA GLY A 78 7.94 23.79 11.47
C GLY A 78 7.07 22.59 11.09
N ASN A 79 6.76 21.69 12.03
CA ASN A 79 5.89 20.55 11.77
C ASN A 79 4.44 21.02 11.63
N ILE A 80 3.71 20.45 10.67
CA ILE A 80 2.31 20.79 10.40
C ILE A 80 1.47 19.52 10.51
N SER A 81 0.40 19.60 11.32
CA SER A 81 -0.58 18.54 11.51
C SER A 81 -1.97 19.12 11.25
N VAL A 82 -2.74 18.44 10.41
CA VAL A 82 -4.13 18.80 10.09
C VAL A 82 -5.01 17.58 10.27
N THR A 83 -6.00 17.70 11.15
CA THR A 83 -7.02 16.67 11.37
C THR A 83 -8.40 17.26 11.10
N ASP A 84 -9.16 16.64 10.21
CA ASP A 84 -10.61 16.88 10.05
C ASP A 84 -11.33 15.54 10.27
N GLN A 85 -12.15 15.47 11.31
CA GLN A 85 -12.84 14.26 11.71
C GLN A 85 -14.33 14.51 11.92
N SER A 86 -15.17 13.70 11.27
CA SER A 86 -16.62 13.72 11.45
C SER A 86 -17.19 12.32 11.65
N GLY A 87 -18.28 12.20 12.41
CA GLY A 87 -18.97 10.93 12.63
C GLY A 87 -19.12 10.55 14.11
N SER A 88 -18.86 9.29 14.46
CA SER A 88 -18.98 8.82 15.84
C SER A 88 -17.92 7.78 16.24
N ASN A 89 -17.39 7.88 17.47
CA ASN A 89 -16.39 6.96 18.04
C ASN A 89 -15.14 6.75 17.17
N GLY A 90 -14.69 7.78 16.46
CA GLY A 90 -13.45 7.75 15.70
C GLY A 90 -12.25 8.14 16.55
N SER A 91 -11.06 7.65 16.21
CA SER A 91 -9.80 7.97 16.87
C SER A 91 -8.74 8.40 15.86
N VAL A 92 -8.09 9.53 16.12
CA VAL A 92 -6.97 10.04 15.32
C VAL A 92 -5.77 10.29 16.24
N ALA A 93 -4.60 9.80 15.84
CA ALA A 93 -3.35 10.07 16.54
C ALA A 93 -2.28 10.55 15.54
N ILE A 94 -1.68 11.71 15.79
CA ILE A 94 -0.56 12.21 15.01
C ILE A 94 0.62 12.48 15.96
N SER A 95 1.78 11.90 15.66
CA SER A 95 3.04 12.19 16.35
C SER A 95 4.09 12.59 15.33
N GLN A 96 4.69 13.76 15.50
CA GLN A 96 5.75 14.27 14.61
C GLN A 96 6.94 14.70 15.44
N ASP A 97 8.09 14.05 15.24
CA ASP A 97 9.37 14.42 15.85
C ASP A 97 10.36 14.83 14.75
N GLY A 98 10.79 16.09 14.75
CA GLY A 98 11.79 16.61 13.82
C GLY A 98 11.39 17.91 13.15
N GLN A 99 11.66 18.06 11.86
CA GLN A 99 11.53 19.35 11.17
C GLN A 99 10.70 19.28 9.89
N TYR A 100 9.79 20.23 9.71
CA TYR A 100 8.99 20.40 8.49
C TYR A 100 8.21 19.15 8.07
N ASN A 101 7.87 18.26 9.00
CA ASN A 101 7.01 17.11 8.71
C ASN A 101 5.57 17.59 8.50
N LEU A 102 4.87 17.01 7.52
CA LEU A 102 3.47 17.30 7.22
C LEU A 102 2.64 16.02 7.40
N ALA A 103 1.65 16.08 8.28
CA ALA A 103 0.67 15.03 8.50
C ALA A 103 -0.74 15.59 8.25
N THR A 104 -1.55 14.87 7.48
CA THR A 104 -2.95 15.21 7.26
C THR A 104 -3.82 13.97 7.38
N ILE A 105 -4.86 14.04 8.20
CA ILE A 105 -5.85 12.99 8.36
C ILE A 105 -7.23 13.59 8.12
N LEU A 106 -7.91 13.09 7.09
CA LEU A 106 -9.30 13.41 6.78
C LEU A 106 -10.16 12.17 7.03
N GLN A 107 -11.01 12.22 8.03
CA GLN A 107 -11.98 11.17 8.36
C GLN A 107 -13.39 11.74 8.20
N SER A 108 -14.04 11.40 7.08
CA SER A 108 -15.44 11.76 6.85
C SER A 108 -16.31 10.52 6.91
N SER A 109 -17.04 10.34 8.02
CA SER A 109 -17.73 9.10 8.30
C SER A 109 -19.25 9.26 8.49
N VAL A 110 -19.97 8.26 7.96
CA VAL A 110 -21.37 7.95 8.32
C VAL A 110 -21.45 6.74 9.28
N GLY A 111 -20.34 6.01 9.52
CA GLY A 111 -20.21 4.84 10.40
C GLY A 111 -19.48 5.09 11.73
N VAL A 112 -19.30 4.03 12.52
CA VAL A 112 -18.63 4.04 13.84
C VAL A 112 -17.21 3.46 13.78
N GLY A 113 -16.31 3.90 14.67
CA GLY A 113 -15.10 3.13 15.03
C GLY A 113 -13.91 3.23 14.09
N GLN A 114 -13.77 4.31 13.32
CA GLN A 114 -12.57 4.53 12.49
C GLN A 114 -11.33 4.86 13.34
N SER A 115 -10.17 4.41 12.90
CA SER A 115 -8.88 4.82 13.45
C SER A 115 -7.89 5.23 12.37
N ALA A 116 -7.14 6.30 12.63
CA ALA A 116 -6.02 6.70 11.81
C ALA A 116 -4.86 7.13 12.71
N ALA A 117 -3.66 6.66 12.39
CA ALA A 117 -2.45 7.00 13.13
C ALA A 117 -1.32 7.35 12.18
N ILE A 118 -0.66 8.48 12.40
CA ILE A 118 0.55 8.89 11.70
C ILE A 118 1.65 9.13 12.73
N SER A 119 2.79 8.49 12.53
CA SER A 119 4.03 8.75 13.26
C SER A 119 5.13 9.12 12.26
N GLN A 120 5.73 10.29 12.41
CA GLN A 120 6.81 10.77 11.55
C GLN A 120 8.00 11.20 12.39
N ALA A 121 9.17 10.62 12.11
CA ALA A 121 10.44 11.02 12.68
C ALA A 121 11.40 11.48 11.56
N GLY A 122 12.03 12.65 11.72
CA GLY A 122 13.02 13.17 10.78
C GLY A 122 12.59 14.46 10.08
N ILE A 123 12.91 14.61 8.79
CA ILE A 123 12.84 15.92 8.10
C ILE A 123 11.99 15.83 6.84
N SER A 124 11.00 16.72 6.71
CA SER A 124 10.19 16.89 5.50
C SER A 124 9.45 15.63 5.04
N ASN A 125 9.06 14.76 5.98
CA ASN A 125 8.20 13.63 5.67
C ASN A 125 6.75 14.09 5.43
N LEU A 126 6.04 13.43 4.52
CA LEU A 126 4.66 13.71 4.17
C LEU A 126 3.80 12.45 4.39
N ALA A 127 2.73 12.59 5.16
CA ALA A 127 1.75 11.52 5.36
C ALA A 127 0.34 12.07 5.20
N TYR A 128 -0.46 11.41 4.37
CA TYR A 128 -1.85 11.74 4.11
C TYR A 128 -2.72 10.50 4.24
N ILE A 129 -3.76 10.56 5.08
CA ILE A 129 -4.77 9.52 5.20
C ILE A 129 -6.14 10.15 4.94
N GLU A 130 -6.90 9.56 4.02
CA GLU A 130 -8.29 9.90 3.78
C GLU A 130 -9.17 8.65 3.92
N GLN A 131 -10.12 8.71 4.85
CA GLN A 131 -11.10 7.65 5.10
C GLN A 131 -12.49 8.23 4.89
N GLN A 132 -13.15 7.83 3.79
CA GLN A 132 -14.47 8.33 3.42
C GLN A 132 -15.52 7.22 3.49
N ASP A 133 -16.66 7.49 4.14
CA ASP A 133 -17.85 6.62 4.20
C ASP A 133 -17.61 5.22 4.82
N GLY A 134 -16.59 5.11 5.68
CA GLY A 134 -16.15 3.86 6.31
C GLY A 134 -16.91 3.45 7.57
N ALA A 135 -16.81 2.17 7.94
CA ALA A 135 -17.16 1.66 9.26
C ALA A 135 -16.02 0.74 9.72
N GLY A 136 -15.31 1.14 10.78
CA GLY A 136 -14.16 0.39 11.29
C GLY A 136 -12.89 0.42 10.41
N ASN A 137 -12.70 1.44 9.56
CA ASN A 137 -11.45 1.57 8.80
C ASN A 137 -10.30 1.91 9.75
N ALA A 138 -9.14 1.30 9.52
CA ALA A 138 -7.92 1.52 10.27
C ALA A 138 -6.75 1.79 9.30
N ALA A 139 -6.00 2.87 9.52
CA ALA A 139 -4.78 3.16 8.77
C ALA A 139 -3.69 3.65 9.71
N THR A 140 -2.51 3.01 9.66
CA THR A 140 -1.33 3.42 10.42
C THR A 140 -0.16 3.67 9.47
N ILE A 141 0.46 4.84 9.58
CA ILE A 141 1.67 5.21 8.85
C ILE A 141 2.79 5.49 9.85
N SER A 142 3.96 4.89 9.64
CA SER A 142 5.20 5.18 10.37
C SER A 142 6.29 5.55 9.37
N GLN A 143 6.84 6.77 9.45
CA GLN A 143 7.91 7.24 8.59
C GLN A 143 9.11 7.66 9.42
N ASN A 144 10.29 7.13 9.12
CA ASN A 144 11.54 7.52 9.74
C ASN A 144 12.57 7.85 8.65
N GLY A 145 13.08 9.08 8.68
CA GLY A 145 14.11 9.57 7.77
C GLY A 145 13.72 10.88 7.09
N GLN A 146 14.12 11.09 5.84
CA GLN A 146 13.90 12.36 5.14
C GLN A 146 13.07 12.20 3.88
N ARG A 147 12.14 13.14 3.65
CA ARG A 147 11.35 13.23 2.40
C ARG A 147 10.59 11.96 2.04
N ASN A 148 10.25 11.12 3.01
CA ASN A 148 9.37 9.99 2.78
C ASN A 148 7.93 10.50 2.57
N ALA A 149 7.18 9.87 1.67
CA ALA A 149 5.81 10.25 1.35
C ALA A 149 4.89 9.01 1.36
N THR A 150 3.77 9.09 2.08
CA THR A 150 2.74 8.05 2.07
C THR A 150 1.36 8.69 1.93
N GLU A 151 0.60 8.23 0.95
CA GLU A 151 -0.78 8.64 0.73
C GLU A 151 -1.69 7.40 0.78
N VAL A 152 -2.74 7.45 1.59
CA VAL A 152 -3.68 6.34 1.79
C VAL A 152 -5.11 6.83 1.61
N PHE A 153 -5.84 6.20 0.70
CA PHE A 153 -7.26 6.44 0.45
C PHE A 153 -8.04 5.16 0.77
N GLN A 154 -8.92 5.21 1.75
CA GLN A 154 -9.81 4.10 2.11
C GLN A 154 -11.27 4.52 1.90
N VAL A 155 -11.88 4.04 0.82
CA VAL A 155 -13.18 4.53 0.33
C VAL A 155 -14.29 3.49 0.51
N GLY A 156 -15.46 3.95 0.91
CA GLY A 156 -16.71 3.20 0.91
C GLY A 156 -16.98 2.39 2.17
N ARG A 157 -18.05 1.59 2.11
CA ARG A 157 -18.52 0.76 3.23
C ARG A 157 -17.67 -0.53 3.34
N LEU A 158 -17.69 -1.20 4.49
CA LEU A 158 -16.80 -2.30 4.92
C LEU A 158 -15.47 -1.81 5.51
N SER A 159 -14.91 -2.61 6.43
CA SER A 159 -13.69 -2.28 7.16
C SER A 159 -12.46 -2.50 6.29
N LYS A 160 -11.60 -1.50 6.21
CA LYS A 160 -10.27 -1.58 5.59
C LYS A 160 -9.17 -1.49 6.64
N ARG A 161 -8.05 -2.15 6.39
CA ARG A 161 -6.84 -2.06 7.22
C ARG A 161 -5.64 -1.71 6.37
N TYR A 162 -4.85 -0.76 6.83
CA TYR A 162 -3.54 -0.47 6.26
C TYR A 162 -2.49 -0.27 7.34
N THR A 163 -1.33 -0.88 7.15
CA THR A 163 -0.10 -0.58 7.89
C THR A 163 1.00 -0.22 6.91
N GLY A 164 1.61 0.96 7.03
CA GLY A 164 2.75 1.37 6.20
C GLY A 164 3.95 1.78 7.05
N VAL A 165 5.13 1.25 6.72
CA VAL A 165 6.41 1.61 7.35
C VAL A 165 7.39 2.06 6.28
N GLN A 166 7.96 3.26 6.43
CA GLN A 166 9.05 3.75 5.58
C GLN A 166 10.24 4.12 6.46
N ASN A 167 11.36 3.43 6.27
CA ASN A 167 12.62 3.64 6.97
C ASN A 167 13.72 4.00 5.97
N GLY A 168 14.12 5.27 5.91
CA GLY A 168 15.16 5.77 5.02
C GLY A 168 14.74 7.06 4.32
N ASP A 169 15.19 7.29 3.09
CA ASP A 169 15.05 8.61 2.46
C ASP A 169 14.34 8.56 1.11
N GLY A 170 13.36 9.45 0.91
CA GLY A 170 12.68 9.63 -0.38
C GLY A 170 11.81 8.44 -0.81
N ASN A 171 11.44 7.55 0.11
CA ASN A 171 10.53 6.45 -0.21
C ASN A 171 9.11 6.99 -0.41
N THR A 172 8.38 6.42 -1.36
CA THR A 172 7.01 6.84 -1.71
C THR A 172 6.05 5.65 -1.73
N ALA A 173 4.88 5.81 -1.14
CA ALA A 173 3.80 4.82 -1.14
C ALA A 173 2.45 5.50 -1.44
N TYR A 174 1.73 4.98 -2.43
CA TYR A 174 0.36 5.40 -2.76
C TYR A 174 -0.56 4.19 -2.66
N ILE A 175 -1.58 4.28 -1.81
CA ILE A 175 -2.44 3.15 -1.46
C ILE A 175 -3.90 3.57 -1.63
N GLU A 176 -4.66 2.78 -2.38
CA GLU A 176 -6.10 2.97 -2.57
C GLU A 176 -6.82 1.66 -2.27
N GLN A 177 -7.71 1.67 -1.28
CA GLN A 177 -8.43 0.50 -0.79
C GLN A 177 -9.94 0.71 -0.83
N SER A 178 -10.64 -0.25 -1.43
CA SER A 178 -12.09 -0.36 -1.45
C SER A 178 -12.53 -1.78 -1.07
N GLY A 179 -13.80 -1.97 -0.68
CA GLY A 179 -14.29 -3.26 -0.18
C GLY A 179 -13.60 -3.72 1.12
N SER A 180 -13.67 -5.01 1.47
CA SER A 180 -12.94 -5.51 2.65
C SER A 180 -11.47 -5.72 2.28
N ALA A 181 -10.63 -4.69 2.38
CA ALA A 181 -9.23 -4.76 1.94
C ALA A 181 -8.24 -4.59 3.11
N SER A 182 -7.14 -5.33 3.08
CA SER A 182 -6.04 -5.25 4.03
C SER A 182 -4.70 -5.19 3.30
N ALA A 183 -3.82 -4.29 3.74
CA ALA A 183 -2.48 -4.21 3.18
C ALA A 183 -1.43 -3.84 4.23
N ASP A 184 -0.26 -4.46 4.09
CA ASP A 184 0.95 -4.12 4.83
C ASP A 184 2.05 -3.75 3.82
N THR A 185 2.67 -2.58 4.00
CA THR A 185 3.78 -2.15 3.15
C THR A 185 4.98 -1.73 3.99
N GLU A 186 6.16 -2.11 3.51
CA GLU A 186 7.43 -1.77 4.14
C GLU A 186 8.44 -1.32 3.07
N GLN A 187 9.04 -0.14 3.27
CA GLN A 187 10.13 0.35 2.44
C GLN A 187 11.31 0.70 3.33
N THR A 188 12.40 -0.03 3.17
CA THR A 188 13.68 0.27 3.82
C THR A 188 14.70 0.67 2.76
N GLY A 189 15.39 1.80 2.97
CA GLY A 189 16.41 2.31 2.06
C GLY A 189 15.99 3.61 1.37
N THR A 190 16.32 3.77 0.07
CA THR A 190 16.19 5.07 -0.59
C THR A 190 15.38 5.02 -1.88
N ALA A 191 14.54 6.03 -2.11
CA ALA A 191 13.81 6.23 -3.36
C ALA A 191 12.98 5.02 -3.84
N ASN A 192 12.52 4.16 -2.92
CA ASN A 192 11.64 3.05 -3.29
C ASN A 192 10.21 3.57 -3.54
N VAL A 193 9.46 2.89 -4.39
CA VAL A 193 8.11 3.29 -4.82
C VAL A 193 7.15 2.12 -4.72
N ILE A 194 6.06 2.28 -3.96
CA ILE A 194 4.93 1.35 -3.91
C ILE A 194 3.69 2.06 -4.44
N ARG A 195 2.97 1.40 -5.35
CA ARG A 195 1.62 1.77 -5.76
C ARG A 195 0.70 0.56 -5.60
N LEU A 196 -0.30 0.68 -4.74
CA LEU A 196 -1.25 -0.39 -4.44
C LEU A 196 -2.68 0.09 -4.67
N THR A 197 -3.42 -0.65 -5.47
CA THR A 197 -4.88 -0.51 -5.59
C THR A 197 -5.52 -1.85 -5.24
N GLN A 198 -6.44 -1.85 -4.27
CA GLN A 198 -7.18 -3.04 -3.84
C GLN A 198 -8.69 -2.82 -3.91
N ASP A 199 -9.38 -3.75 -4.57
CA ASP A 199 -10.83 -3.92 -4.49
C ASP A 199 -11.16 -5.27 -3.84
N GLY A 200 -11.34 -5.26 -2.52
CA GLY A 200 -11.71 -6.45 -1.74
C GLY A 200 -13.21 -6.69 -1.65
N PHE A 201 -14.03 -6.14 -2.55
CA PHE A 201 -15.48 -6.28 -2.44
C PHE A 201 -15.94 -7.72 -2.72
N PRO A 202 -16.87 -8.28 -1.92
CA PRO A 202 -17.15 -7.98 -0.51
C PRO A 202 -16.28 -8.81 0.46
N TYR A 203 -15.56 -9.82 -0.06
CA TYR A 203 -15.07 -10.96 0.72
C TYR A 203 -13.64 -10.83 1.24
N GLY A 204 -12.86 -9.82 0.85
CA GLY A 204 -11.46 -9.74 1.26
C GLY A 204 -10.51 -9.51 0.11
N ALA A 205 -9.46 -8.74 0.34
CA ALA A 205 -8.22 -8.72 -0.42
C ALA A 205 -7.07 -8.50 0.57
N TYR A 206 -5.98 -9.27 0.46
CA TYR A 206 -4.76 -9.07 1.24
C TYR A 206 -3.55 -8.86 0.33
N ALA A 207 -2.74 -7.86 0.66
CA ALA A 207 -1.46 -7.61 0.00
C ALA A 207 -0.35 -7.31 1.02
N SER A 208 0.84 -7.82 0.77
CA SER A 208 2.07 -7.50 1.48
C SER A 208 3.16 -7.12 0.49
N ILE A 209 3.73 -5.92 0.62
CA ILE A 209 4.81 -5.45 -0.27
C ILE A 209 5.97 -4.97 0.59
N SER A 210 7.14 -5.60 0.43
CA SER A 210 8.37 -5.23 1.13
C SER A 210 9.46 -4.88 0.12
N GLN A 211 10.03 -3.68 0.23
CA GLN A 211 11.14 -3.19 -0.58
C GLN A 211 12.32 -2.86 0.32
N ASN A 212 13.46 -3.52 0.10
CA ASN A 212 14.70 -3.26 0.81
C ASN A 212 15.82 -2.91 -0.18
N GLY A 213 16.22 -1.64 -0.18
CA GLY A 213 17.33 -1.14 -0.98
C GLY A 213 17.02 0.18 -1.66
N THR A 214 17.39 0.31 -2.93
CA THR A 214 17.35 1.60 -3.63
C THR A 214 16.55 1.54 -4.93
N GLY A 215 15.63 2.47 -5.13
CA GLY A 215 14.95 2.63 -6.42
C GLY A 215 14.03 1.47 -6.83
N ASN A 216 13.71 0.55 -5.91
CA ASN A 216 12.79 -0.55 -6.23
C ASN A 216 11.37 0.00 -6.45
N LYS A 217 10.65 -0.57 -7.40
CA LYS A 217 9.28 -0.17 -7.75
C LYS A 217 8.35 -1.38 -7.75
N ALA A 218 7.27 -1.30 -7.00
CA ALA A 218 6.21 -2.30 -6.98
C ALA A 218 4.87 -1.62 -7.30
N THR A 219 4.17 -2.14 -8.31
CA THR A 219 2.79 -1.78 -8.64
C THR A 219 1.93 -3.03 -8.52
N LEU A 220 0.85 -2.94 -7.73
CA LEU A 220 -0.10 -4.03 -7.53
C LEU A 220 -1.53 -3.49 -7.72
N ASP A 221 -2.26 -4.08 -8.65
CA ASP A 221 -3.70 -3.92 -8.85
C ASP A 221 -4.40 -5.24 -8.51
N GLN A 222 -4.99 -5.31 -7.32
CA GLN A 222 -5.68 -6.48 -6.81
C GLN A 222 -7.19 -6.25 -6.87
N ARG A 223 -7.86 -6.94 -7.77
CA ARG A 223 -9.27 -6.76 -8.10
C ARG A 223 -10.13 -7.80 -7.40
N SER A 224 -11.42 -7.53 -7.28
CA SER A 224 -12.37 -8.44 -6.64
C SER A 224 -12.43 -9.78 -7.38
N GLY A 225 -12.27 -10.89 -6.65
CA GLY A 225 -12.55 -12.26 -7.12
C GLY A 225 -14.06 -12.56 -7.29
N GLY A 226 -14.91 -11.53 -7.24
CA GLY A 226 -16.36 -11.62 -7.40
C GLY A 226 -17.06 -12.31 -6.23
N ARG A 227 -17.29 -13.63 -6.34
CA ARG A 227 -17.99 -14.44 -5.32
C ARG A 227 -17.09 -14.91 -4.19
N TYR A 228 -15.78 -14.72 -4.33
CA TYR A 228 -14.75 -15.24 -3.45
C TYR A 228 -13.87 -14.10 -2.95
N SER A 229 -13.05 -14.34 -1.92
CA SER A 229 -11.98 -13.40 -1.57
C SER A 229 -10.98 -13.32 -2.72
N SER A 230 -10.46 -12.13 -2.98
CA SER A 230 -9.32 -11.95 -3.88
C SER A 230 -8.10 -12.72 -3.33
N GLY A 231 -7.19 -13.11 -4.22
CA GLY A 231 -6.03 -13.93 -3.84
C GLY A 231 -5.00 -13.16 -3.02
N ASP A 232 -4.27 -13.84 -2.13
CA ASP A 232 -3.23 -13.20 -1.31
C ASP A 232 -2.01 -12.86 -2.17
N VAL A 233 -1.54 -11.60 -2.12
CA VAL A 233 -0.35 -11.17 -2.88
C VAL A 233 0.79 -10.79 -1.93
N ALA A 234 1.97 -11.37 -2.15
CA ALA A 234 3.21 -11.06 -1.44
C ALA A 234 4.33 -10.71 -2.44
N LEU A 235 4.83 -9.48 -2.38
CA LEU A 235 5.94 -9.01 -3.22
C LEU A 235 7.13 -8.60 -2.34
N VAL A 236 8.30 -9.17 -2.62
CA VAL A 236 9.54 -8.84 -1.92
C VAL A 236 10.58 -8.41 -2.94
N GLN A 237 11.13 -7.21 -2.78
CA GLN A 237 12.20 -6.68 -3.63
C GLN A 237 13.40 -6.32 -2.76
N ILE A 238 14.54 -6.96 -3.01
CA ILE A 238 15.80 -6.75 -2.30
C ILE A 238 16.84 -6.30 -3.33
N GLY A 239 17.52 -5.19 -3.05
CA GLY A 239 18.58 -4.66 -3.90
C GLY A 239 18.18 -3.36 -4.61
N THR A 240 18.55 -3.21 -5.88
CA THR A 240 18.50 -1.93 -6.59
C THR A 240 17.66 -2.00 -7.86
N ASP A 241 16.81 -1.00 -8.10
CA ASP A 241 16.05 -0.84 -9.35
C ASP A 241 15.22 -2.07 -9.78
N ASN A 242 14.82 -2.94 -8.85
CA ASN A 242 13.92 -4.04 -9.18
C ASN A 242 12.51 -3.50 -9.43
N VAL A 243 11.83 -4.03 -10.45
CA VAL A 243 10.48 -3.60 -10.85
C VAL A 243 9.54 -4.80 -10.83
N ALA A 244 8.40 -4.65 -10.16
CA ALA A 244 7.30 -5.59 -10.17
C ALA A 244 6.01 -4.87 -10.56
N ASP A 245 5.31 -5.38 -11.55
CA ASP A 245 3.98 -4.93 -11.98
C ASP A 245 3.05 -6.15 -12.01
N VAL A 246 2.06 -6.17 -11.11
CA VAL A 246 1.21 -7.33 -10.87
C VAL A 246 -0.25 -6.94 -10.90
N VAL A 247 -1.04 -7.65 -11.70
CA VAL A 247 -2.50 -7.60 -11.71
C VAL A 247 -3.01 -8.94 -11.20
N GLU A 248 -3.74 -8.92 -10.09
CA GLU A 248 -4.36 -10.10 -9.50
C GLU A 248 -5.88 -9.94 -9.51
N SER A 249 -6.58 -10.93 -10.06
CA SER A 249 -8.04 -10.95 -10.15
C SER A 249 -8.63 -12.31 -9.80
N GLY A 250 -7.79 -13.23 -9.29
CA GLY A 250 -8.14 -14.59 -9.01
C GLY A 250 -8.95 -14.74 -7.72
N GLY A 251 -9.94 -15.64 -7.74
CA GLY A 251 -10.69 -16.00 -6.53
C GLY A 251 -9.97 -17.08 -5.74
N PHE A 252 -9.69 -16.88 -4.45
CA PHE A 252 -8.90 -17.83 -3.63
C PHE A 252 -7.50 -18.15 -4.18
N SER A 253 -6.91 -17.21 -4.91
CA SER A 253 -5.58 -17.39 -5.50
C SER A 253 -4.45 -16.98 -4.55
N SER A 254 -3.21 -17.27 -4.91
CA SER A 254 -2.04 -16.76 -4.21
C SER A 254 -0.93 -16.38 -5.18
N PHE A 255 -0.33 -15.22 -4.98
CA PHE A 255 0.81 -14.74 -5.74
C PHE A 255 1.94 -14.39 -4.77
N SER A 256 3.08 -15.05 -4.89
CA SER A 256 4.29 -14.73 -4.12
C SER A 256 5.47 -14.60 -5.05
N PHE A 257 6.13 -13.45 -5.04
CA PHE A 257 7.32 -13.24 -5.86
C PHE A 257 8.42 -12.47 -5.13
N THR A 258 9.65 -12.99 -5.21
CA THR A 258 10.85 -12.35 -4.64
C THR A 258 11.84 -11.98 -5.74
N GLN A 259 12.21 -10.71 -5.82
CA GLN A 259 13.31 -10.21 -6.64
C GLN A 259 14.49 -9.87 -5.73
N ASP A 260 15.67 -10.48 -5.96
CA ASP A 260 16.89 -10.23 -5.18
C ASP A 260 18.06 -9.90 -6.11
N GLY A 261 18.43 -8.62 -6.18
CA GLY A 261 19.58 -8.15 -6.96
C GLY A 261 19.30 -6.81 -7.64
N ILE A 262 19.75 -6.65 -8.89
CA ILE A 262 19.75 -5.36 -9.58
C ILE A 262 18.92 -5.42 -10.87
N GLY A 263 17.93 -4.54 -11.00
CA GLY A 263 17.24 -4.34 -12.27
C GLY A 263 16.40 -5.53 -12.73
N ASN A 264 16.00 -6.44 -11.84
CA ASN A 264 15.11 -7.53 -12.22
C ASN A 264 13.71 -6.98 -12.48
N VAL A 265 13.02 -7.55 -13.47
CA VAL A 265 11.68 -7.12 -13.90
C VAL A 265 10.71 -8.29 -13.82
N LEU A 266 9.60 -8.07 -13.12
CA LEU A 266 8.46 -8.97 -13.06
C LEU A 266 7.26 -8.25 -13.67
N THR A 267 6.58 -8.89 -14.61
CA THR A 267 5.24 -8.55 -15.06
C THR A 267 4.37 -9.78 -14.86
N ALA A 268 3.24 -9.64 -14.18
CA ALA A 268 2.35 -10.76 -13.95
C ALA A 268 0.87 -10.37 -14.01
N GLU A 269 0.08 -11.20 -14.68
CA GLU A 269 -1.38 -11.19 -14.63
C GLU A 269 -1.86 -12.57 -14.15
N GLN A 270 -2.56 -12.59 -13.02
CA GLN A 270 -3.12 -13.79 -12.43
C GLN A 270 -4.66 -13.68 -12.33
N GLY A 271 -5.35 -14.58 -13.03
CA GLY A 271 -6.80 -14.76 -13.00
C GLY A 271 -7.21 -16.15 -12.50
N GLY A 272 -8.43 -16.55 -12.84
CA GLY A 272 -8.99 -17.85 -12.49
C GLY A 272 -9.42 -18.02 -11.02
N ARG A 273 -9.66 -19.26 -10.60
CA ARG A 273 -9.94 -19.60 -9.19
C ARG A 273 -8.91 -20.59 -8.66
N SER A 274 -8.42 -20.34 -7.44
CA SER A 274 -7.43 -21.21 -6.77
C SER A 274 -6.15 -21.38 -7.59
N THR A 275 -5.70 -20.29 -8.22
CA THR A 275 -4.42 -20.25 -8.93
C THR A 275 -3.28 -19.91 -7.98
N SER A 276 -2.08 -20.41 -8.27
CA SER A 276 -0.90 -20.19 -7.44
C SER A 276 0.32 -19.85 -8.28
N VAL A 277 0.99 -18.74 -7.96
CA VAL A 277 2.32 -18.41 -8.47
C VAL A 277 3.27 -18.27 -7.29
N VAL A 278 4.38 -18.99 -7.34
CA VAL A 278 5.52 -18.81 -6.42
C VAL A 278 6.77 -18.64 -7.26
N GLY A 279 7.35 -17.45 -7.23
CA GLY A 279 8.51 -17.11 -8.06
C GLY A 279 9.65 -16.47 -7.30
N ARG A 280 10.87 -16.74 -7.76
CA ARG A 280 12.07 -16.01 -7.35
C ARG A 280 12.91 -15.65 -8.57
N SER A 281 13.39 -14.42 -8.60
CA SER A 281 14.38 -13.95 -9.58
C SER A 281 15.57 -13.34 -8.83
N THR A 282 16.73 -13.99 -8.90
CA THR A 282 17.96 -13.60 -8.21
C THR A 282 19.06 -13.24 -9.21
N GLY A 283 19.75 -12.15 -8.96
CA GLY A 283 20.85 -11.64 -9.78
C GLY A 283 20.49 -10.35 -10.51
N ASN A 284 20.95 -10.18 -11.76
CA ASN A 284 20.90 -8.89 -12.44
C ASN A 284 20.11 -8.93 -13.74
N SER A 285 19.26 -7.93 -13.97
CA SER A 285 18.55 -7.72 -15.24
C SER A 285 17.73 -8.92 -15.72
N ASN A 286 17.30 -9.80 -14.81
CA ASN A 286 16.47 -10.92 -15.21
C ASN A 286 15.01 -10.47 -15.42
N ARG A 287 14.31 -11.08 -16.36
CA ARG A 287 12.92 -10.78 -16.70
C ARG A 287 12.06 -12.02 -16.51
N VAL A 288 10.90 -11.82 -15.87
CA VAL A 288 9.85 -12.82 -15.74
C VAL A 288 8.52 -12.20 -16.16
N ASP A 289 7.87 -12.81 -17.15
CA ASP A 289 6.53 -12.47 -17.63
C ASP A 289 5.61 -13.66 -17.36
N ILE A 290 4.46 -13.42 -16.72
CA ILE A 290 3.52 -14.46 -16.29
C ILE A 290 2.10 -14.04 -16.66
N GLU A 291 1.44 -14.87 -17.45
CA GLU A 291 0.00 -14.83 -17.68
C GLU A 291 -0.58 -16.17 -17.25
N GLN A 292 -1.31 -16.18 -16.12
CA GLN A 292 -1.94 -17.38 -15.59
C GLN A 292 -3.44 -17.16 -15.41
N ASP A 293 -4.25 -17.97 -16.07
CA ASP A 293 -5.71 -17.95 -15.97
C ASP A 293 -6.27 -19.38 -15.79
N PHE A 294 -7.60 -19.49 -15.66
CA PHE A 294 -8.37 -20.71 -15.41
C PHE A 294 -8.14 -21.33 -14.03
N ASP A 295 -9.06 -22.21 -13.62
CA ASP A 295 -9.07 -22.74 -12.26
C ASP A 295 -7.93 -23.72 -11.99
N GLY A 296 -7.29 -23.59 -10.83
CA GLY A 296 -6.38 -24.58 -10.26
C GLY A 296 -4.97 -24.61 -10.84
N SER A 297 -4.60 -23.65 -11.67
CA SER A 297 -3.25 -23.56 -12.27
C SER A 297 -2.19 -23.23 -11.20
N SER A 298 -1.01 -23.84 -11.30
CA SER A 298 0.13 -23.62 -10.41
C SER A 298 1.42 -23.38 -11.20
N LEU A 299 2.20 -22.39 -10.78
CA LEU A 299 3.47 -22.03 -11.39
C LEU A 299 4.55 -21.84 -10.31
N VAL A 300 5.69 -22.50 -10.50
CA VAL A 300 6.91 -22.31 -9.70
C VAL A 300 8.04 -21.84 -10.60
N ILE A 301 8.64 -20.70 -10.26
CA ILE A 301 9.78 -20.12 -10.99
C ILE A 301 10.96 -19.93 -10.05
N ASP A 302 12.14 -20.44 -10.43
CA ASP A 302 13.42 -20.08 -9.83
C ASP A 302 14.40 -19.65 -10.93
N GLN A 303 14.67 -18.35 -11.02
CA GLN A 303 15.55 -17.77 -12.01
C GLN A 303 16.77 -17.16 -11.33
N ASN A 304 17.96 -17.70 -11.62
CA ASN A 304 19.20 -17.28 -10.99
C ASN A 304 20.26 -16.93 -12.04
N GLY A 305 20.70 -15.67 -12.05
CA GLY A 305 21.86 -15.23 -12.80
C GLY A 305 21.68 -13.87 -13.44
N THR A 306 22.06 -13.71 -14.70
CA THR A 306 22.05 -12.38 -15.34
C THR A 306 21.38 -12.41 -16.70
N ALA A 307 20.49 -11.45 -16.95
CA ALA A 307 19.78 -11.29 -18.22
C ALA A 307 19.03 -12.55 -18.68
N ASN A 308 18.59 -13.40 -17.74
CA ASN A 308 17.71 -14.52 -18.08
C ASN A 308 16.28 -14.02 -18.28
N GLU A 309 15.54 -14.69 -19.14
CA GLU A 309 14.16 -14.35 -19.49
C GLU A 309 13.27 -15.60 -19.39
N ILE A 310 12.15 -15.44 -18.69
CA ILE A 310 11.08 -16.43 -18.57
C ILE A 310 9.78 -15.79 -19.05
N ASP A 311 9.10 -16.50 -19.94
CA ASP A 311 7.77 -16.17 -20.43
C ASP A 311 6.83 -17.35 -20.17
N VAL A 312 5.76 -17.12 -19.41
CA VAL A 312 4.79 -18.17 -19.04
C VAL A 312 3.38 -17.75 -19.42
N VAL A 313 2.72 -18.61 -20.20
CA VAL A 313 1.29 -18.53 -20.50
C VAL A 313 0.63 -19.83 -20.07
N GLN A 314 -0.14 -19.79 -18.99
CA GLN A 314 -0.94 -20.92 -18.50
C GLN A 314 -2.43 -20.59 -18.61
N MET A 315 -3.07 -21.09 -19.67
CA MET A 315 -4.49 -20.90 -19.99
C MET A 315 -5.25 -22.23 -20.01
N GLY A 316 -5.01 -23.12 -19.03
CA GLY A 316 -5.65 -24.43 -18.95
C GLY A 316 -5.94 -24.87 -17.52
N TYR A 317 -7.08 -25.52 -17.29
CA TYR A 317 -7.49 -26.02 -15.97
C TYR A 317 -6.42 -26.93 -15.33
N TYR A 318 -6.08 -26.68 -14.06
CA TYR A 318 -5.14 -27.49 -13.29
C TYR A 318 -3.75 -27.65 -13.93
N SER A 319 -3.29 -26.68 -14.72
CA SER A 319 -1.96 -26.74 -15.34
C SER A 319 -0.89 -26.49 -14.28
N SER A 320 0.14 -27.34 -14.24
CA SER A 320 1.32 -27.14 -13.39
C SER A 320 2.57 -26.89 -14.24
N GLY A 321 3.35 -25.89 -13.82
CA GLY A 321 4.58 -25.48 -14.47
C GLY A 321 5.70 -25.27 -13.47
N THR A 322 6.87 -25.82 -13.74
CA THR A 322 8.10 -25.51 -13.01
C THR A 322 9.17 -25.03 -13.97
N ILE A 323 9.73 -23.85 -13.74
CA ILE A 323 10.83 -23.31 -14.54
C ILE A 323 12.00 -22.99 -13.63
N GLU A 324 13.13 -23.67 -13.85
CA GLU A 324 14.40 -23.40 -13.19
C GLU A 324 15.43 -22.96 -14.24
N GLN A 325 15.97 -21.76 -14.08
CA GLN A 325 17.00 -21.22 -14.95
C GLN A 325 18.21 -20.77 -14.14
N VAL A 326 19.39 -21.24 -14.53
CA VAL A 326 20.67 -20.83 -13.94
C VAL A 326 21.64 -20.38 -15.02
N GLY A 327 22.21 -19.18 -14.87
CA GLY A 327 23.30 -18.69 -15.70
C GLY A 327 23.02 -17.36 -16.38
N THR A 328 23.42 -17.20 -17.65
CA THR A 328 23.39 -15.91 -18.35
C THR A 328 22.60 -15.98 -19.64
N GLU A 329 21.76 -14.98 -19.93
CA GLU A 329 21.05 -14.86 -21.22
C GLU A 329 20.25 -16.11 -21.61
N ASN A 330 19.76 -16.89 -20.63
CA ASN A 330 18.91 -18.04 -20.91
C ASN A 330 17.48 -17.58 -21.13
N TYR A 331 16.79 -18.21 -22.08
CA TYR A 331 15.39 -17.96 -22.41
C TYR A 331 14.56 -19.24 -22.22
N ALA A 332 13.48 -19.15 -21.44
CA ALA A 332 12.52 -20.22 -21.24
C ALA A 332 11.11 -19.70 -21.57
N SER A 333 10.39 -20.45 -22.39
CA SER A 333 8.98 -20.19 -22.67
C SER A 333 8.16 -21.42 -22.32
N LEU A 334 7.15 -21.24 -21.46
CA LEU A 334 6.17 -22.25 -21.10
C LEU A 334 4.78 -21.79 -21.55
N VAL A 335 4.18 -22.53 -22.48
CA VAL A 335 2.82 -22.30 -22.94
C VAL A 335 1.98 -23.55 -22.69
N GLN A 336 1.02 -23.48 -21.78
CA GLN A 336 0.06 -24.55 -21.51
C GLN A 336 -1.35 -24.01 -21.77
N THR A 337 -1.99 -24.47 -22.84
CA THR A 337 -3.31 -24.01 -23.25
C THR A 337 -4.31 -25.14 -23.16
N GLY A 338 -5.47 -24.90 -22.54
CA GLY A 338 -6.57 -25.87 -22.46
C GLY A 338 -7.74 -25.51 -23.37
N ALA A 339 -8.59 -26.49 -23.68
CA ALA A 339 -9.92 -26.23 -24.23
C ALA A 339 -10.91 -26.04 -23.08
N TRP A 340 -11.86 -25.11 -23.21
CA TRP A 340 -12.92 -24.87 -22.22
C TRP A 340 -13.71 -26.14 -21.85
N ASP A 341 -13.75 -27.10 -22.78
CA ASP A 341 -14.55 -28.31 -22.72
C ASP A 341 -13.77 -29.54 -22.20
N ASN A 342 -12.48 -29.38 -21.88
CA ASN A 342 -11.61 -30.49 -21.52
C ASN A 342 -10.72 -30.15 -20.32
N VAL A 343 -10.98 -30.82 -19.19
CA VAL A 343 -10.15 -30.76 -17.97
C VAL A 343 -8.95 -31.69 -18.16
N GLN A 344 -8.01 -31.27 -18.99
CA GLN A 344 -6.71 -31.95 -19.14
C GLN A 344 -5.70 -31.27 -18.23
N GLN A 345 -5.04 -32.06 -17.38
CA GLN A 345 -3.91 -31.60 -16.60
C GLN A 345 -2.68 -31.55 -17.51
N TYR A 346 -2.02 -30.40 -17.53
CA TYR A 346 -0.73 -30.22 -18.20
C TYR A 346 0.34 -30.03 -17.15
N ASP A 347 1.34 -30.90 -17.13
CA ASP A 347 2.52 -30.76 -16.27
C ASP A 347 3.74 -30.49 -17.16
N ALA A 348 4.47 -29.41 -16.88
CA ALA A 348 5.65 -29.03 -17.61
C ALA A 348 6.80 -28.65 -16.67
N ALA A 349 8.00 -29.05 -17.05
CA ALA A 349 9.23 -28.64 -16.37
C ALA A 349 10.25 -28.16 -17.40
N ILE A 350 10.81 -26.96 -17.19
CA ILE A 350 11.96 -26.45 -17.94
C ILE A 350 13.11 -26.28 -16.95
N MET A 351 14.24 -26.92 -17.24
CA MET A 351 15.49 -26.73 -16.49
C MET A 351 16.59 -26.34 -17.46
N GLN A 352 17.20 -25.18 -17.27
CA GLN A 352 18.30 -24.70 -18.10
C GLN A 352 19.49 -24.27 -17.23
N ASN A 353 20.69 -24.67 -17.63
CA ASN A 353 21.93 -24.27 -16.98
C ASN A 353 22.97 -23.88 -18.04
N GLY A 354 23.52 -22.68 -17.95
CA GLY A 354 24.61 -22.21 -18.81
C GLY A 354 24.35 -20.82 -19.39
N THR A 355 24.89 -20.58 -20.58
CA THR A 355 24.82 -19.27 -21.24
C THR A 355 24.10 -19.38 -22.59
N GLY A 356 23.10 -18.52 -22.82
CA GLY A 356 22.42 -18.42 -24.11
C GLY A 356 21.53 -19.61 -24.46
N ASN A 357 21.08 -20.41 -23.48
CA ASN A 357 20.19 -21.53 -23.75
C ASN A 357 18.78 -21.04 -24.08
N SER A 358 18.08 -21.73 -24.98
CA SER A 358 16.65 -21.50 -25.22
C SER A 358 15.86 -22.79 -25.08
N ALA A 359 14.75 -22.75 -24.33
CA ALA A 359 13.87 -23.90 -24.10
C ALA A 359 12.42 -23.46 -24.25
N PHE A 360 11.63 -24.28 -24.93
CA PHE A 360 10.24 -24.01 -25.23
C PHE A 360 9.44 -25.26 -24.91
N VAL A 361 8.43 -25.13 -24.06
CA VAL A 361 7.43 -26.17 -23.84
C VAL A 361 6.09 -25.60 -24.25
N THR A 362 5.44 -26.23 -25.22
CA THR A 362 4.07 -25.93 -25.61
C THR A 362 3.23 -27.18 -25.44
N GLN A 363 2.22 -27.11 -24.58
CA GLN A 363 1.24 -28.16 -24.36
C GLN A 363 -0.15 -27.59 -24.63
N GLY A 364 -0.95 -28.32 -25.41
CA GLY A 364 -2.32 -27.93 -25.74
C GLY A 364 -3.01 -29.00 -26.59
N PRO A 365 -4.31 -28.83 -26.88
CA PRO A 365 -5.10 -29.76 -27.69
C PRO A 365 -4.64 -29.89 -29.15
#